data_AF-A0A3R9RBC5-F1
#
_entry.id   AF-A0A3R9RBC5-F1
#
_cell.length_a   1.000
_cell.length_b   1.000
_cell.length_c   1.000
_cell.angle_alpha   90.00
_cell.angle_beta   90.00
_cell.angle_gamma   90.00
#
_symmetry.space_group_name_H-M   'P 1'
#
loop_
_entity.id
_entity.type
_entity.pdbx_description
1 polymer ?
#
loop_
_entity_poly.entity_id
_entity_poly.type
_entity_poly.pdbx_seq_one_letter_code
_entity_poly.pdbx_strand_id
1 'polypeptide(L)'
;MNSRTNIDPVKAKAKRIKCEKEHLFFTRAFFLPRMGFKFSVNWHHEYIADKIDEVIAGKVKNLVINVPPGSGKTELLTNLIARGIARNARSRFLYLSFSQSLVEDVSATARNIVKSEDFQNLWPVKISTST
;
A
#
# COMPACT_ATOMS: atom_id res chain seq x y z
N MET A 1 16.94 15.45 -20.00
CA MET A 1 15.75 16.30 -20.22
C MET A 1 14.75 16.03 -19.12
N ASN A 2 14.76 16.86 -18.06
CA ASN A 2 13.85 16.71 -16.93
C ASN A 2 12.49 17.30 -17.30
N SER A 3 11.59 16.48 -17.81
CA SER A 3 10.17 16.84 -17.89
C SER A 3 9.66 16.94 -16.45
N ARG A 4 9.66 18.16 -15.91
CA ARG A 4 8.82 18.51 -14.76
C ARG A 4 7.39 18.27 -15.21
N THR A 5 6.87 17.08 -14.95
CA THR A 5 5.45 16.81 -15.03
C THR A 5 4.80 17.76 -14.05
N ASN A 6 4.18 18.81 -14.58
CA ASN A 6 3.36 19.72 -13.80
C ASN A 6 2.16 18.90 -13.32
N ILE A 7 2.33 18.22 -12.18
CA ILE A 7 1.27 17.41 -11.59
C ILE A 7 0.23 18.41 -11.14
N ASP A 8 -0.87 18.47 -11.89
CA ASP A 8 -2.04 19.26 -11.56
C ASP A 8 -2.40 19.03 -10.07
N PRO A 9 -2.34 20.07 -9.23
CA PRO A 9 -2.54 19.94 -7.78
C PRO A 9 -3.92 19.37 -7.45
N VAL A 10 -4.91 19.57 -8.32
CA VAL A 10 -6.24 18.97 -8.18
C VAL A 10 -6.18 17.45 -8.37
N LYS A 11 -5.44 16.98 -9.38
CA LYS A 11 -5.25 15.54 -9.63
C LYS A 11 -4.45 14.86 -8.52
N ALA A 12 -3.40 15.52 -8.02
CA ALA A 12 -2.62 15.00 -6.88
C ALA A 12 -3.51 14.84 -5.64
N LYS A 13 -4.32 15.86 -5.32
CA LYS A 13 -5.27 15.81 -4.21
C LYS A 13 -6.33 14.72 -4.40
N ALA A 14 -6.88 14.57 -5.60
CA ALA A 14 -7.85 13.51 -5.90
C ALA A 14 -7.23 12.11 -5.76
N LYS A 15 -6.03 11.90 -6.30
CA LYS A 15 -5.27 10.64 -6.16
C LYS A 15 -5.02 10.31 -4.69
N ARG A 16 -4.57 11.30 -3.91
CA ARG A 16 -4.35 11.16 -2.46
C ARG A 16 -5.62 10.70 -1.74
N ILE A 17 -6.73 11.41 -1.92
CA ILE A 17 -8.02 11.07 -1.28
C ILE A 17 -8.45 9.65 -1.65
N LYS A 18 -8.31 9.28 -2.93
CA LYS A 18 -8.70 7.96 -3.40
C LYS A 18 -7.82 6.85 -2.80
N CYS A 19 -6.51 7.06 -2.74
CA CYS A 19 -5.59 6.16 -2.05
C CYS A 19 -5.88 6.01 -0.54
N GLU A 20 -6.29 7.08 0.13
CA GLU A 20 -6.67 7.03 1.55
C GLU A 20 -7.98 6.25 1.76
N LYS A 21 -8.92 6.33 0.82
CA LYS A 21 -10.24 5.68 0.91
C LYS A 21 -10.28 4.25 0.43
N GLU A 22 -9.61 3.92 -0.66
CA GLU A 22 -9.74 2.64 -1.35
C GLU A 22 -8.43 1.85 -1.33
N HIS A 23 -8.44 0.68 -0.68
CA HIS A 23 -7.23 -0.14 -0.56
C HIS A 23 -6.72 -0.63 -1.92
N LEU A 24 -7.63 -1.12 -2.77
CA LEU A 24 -7.25 -1.64 -4.08
C LEU A 24 -6.65 -0.56 -4.98
N PHE A 25 -7.18 0.67 -4.91
CA PHE A 25 -6.63 1.79 -5.68
C PHE A 25 -5.20 2.11 -5.23
N PHE A 26 -4.95 2.15 -3.91
CA PHE A 26 -3.60 2.32 -3.37
C PHE A 26 -2.66 1.24 -3.90
N THR A 27 -3.04 -0.05 -3.79
CA THR A 27 -2.22 -1.16 -4.29
C THR A 27 -1.89 -0.99 -5.76
N ARG A 28 -2.88 -0.70 -6.62
CA ARG A 28 -2.65 -0.52 -8.06
C ARG A 28 -1.73 0.67 -8.36
N ALA A 29 -1.88 1.76 -7.61
CA ALA A 29 -1.11 2.98 -7.81
C ALA A 29 0.39 2.79 -7.48
N PHE A 30 0.72 1.97 -6.48
CA PHE A 30 2.10 1.71 -6.06
C PHE A 30 2.70 0.42 -6.62
N PHE A 31 1.87 -0.46 -7.18
CA PHE A 31 2.32 -1.65 -7.91
C PHE A 31 2.95 -1.29 -9.26
N LEU A 32 2.25 -0.49 -10.07
CA LEU A 32 2.66 -0.16 -11.43
C LEU A 32 4.10 0.41 -11.53
N PRO A 33 4.49 1.45 -10.76
CA PRO A 33 5.83 2.01 -10.86
C PRO A 33 6.92 1.05 -10.35
N ARG A 34 6.59 0.15 -9.42
CA ARG A 34 7.53 -0.86 -8.90
C ARG A 34 7.75 -2.03 -9.84
N MET A 35 6.67 -2.50 -10.48
CA MET A 35 6.69 -3.76 -11.24
C MET A 35 6.81 -3.54 -12.75
N GLY A 36 6.54 -2.33 -13.24
CA GLY A 36 6.58 -1.99 -14.66
C GLY A 36 5.36 -2.44 -15.46
N PHE A 37 4.38 -3.09 -14.84
CA PHE A 37 3.13 -3.51 -15.46
C PHE A 37 1.92 -3.30 -14.54
N LYS A 38 0.72 -3.30 -15.12
CA LYS A 38 -0.53 -3.07 -14.37
C LYS A 38 -0.86 -4.29 -13.51
N PHE A 39 -1.26 -4.05 -12.26
CA PHE A 39 -1.82 -5.09 -11.40
C PHE A 39 -3.11 -5.62 -12.02
N SER A 40 -3.14 -6.94 -12.32
CA SER A 40 -4.31 -7.61 -12.91
C SER A 40 -5.35 -7.87 -11.82
N VAL A 41 -6.47 -7.15 -11.89
CA VAL A 41 -7.54 -7.23 -10.90
C VAL A 41 -8.50 -8.37 -11.26
N ASN A 42 -8.96 -9.07 -10.23
CA ASN A 42 -10.00 -10.09 -10.31
C ASN A 42 -10.93 -9.89 -9.09
N TRP A 43 -12.12 -10.50 -9.13
CA TRP A 43 -13.19 -10.29 -8.14
C TRP A 43 -12.71 -10.50 -6.69
N HIS A 44 -11.83 -11.47 -6.45
CA HIS A 44 -11.34 -11.77 -5.10
C HIS A 44 -10.41 -10.67 -4.58
N HIS A 45 -9.69 -9.97 -5.46
CA HIS A 45 -8.88 -8.81 -5.05
C HIS A 45 -9.77 -7.67 -4.59
N GLU A 46 -10.89 -7.43 -5.27
CA GLU A 46 -11.88 -6.42 -4.88
C GLU A 46 -12.49 -6.76 -3.53
N TYR A 47 -12.91 -8.02 -3.35
CA TYR A 47 -13.50 -8.48 -2.09
C TYR A 47 -12.52 -8.41 -0.91
N ILE A 48 -11.27 -8.84 -1.10
CA ILE A 48 -10.25 -8.76 -0.05
C ILE A 48 -9.94 -7.29 0.29
N ALA A 49 -9.84 -6.42 -0.71
CA ALA A 49 -9.58 -5.01 -0.50
C ALA A 49 -10.72 -4.32 0.28
N ASP A 50 -11.97 -4.64 -0.03
CA ASP A 50 -13.15 -4.16 0.72
C ASP A 50 -13.08 -4.60 2.19
N LYS A 51 -12.76 -5.87 2.47
CA LYS A 51 -12.57 -6.35 3.84
C LYS A 51 -11.40 -5.69 4.58
N ILE A 52 -10.31 -5.39 3.88
CA ILE A 52 -9.21 -4.60 4.44
C ILE A 52 -9.69 -3.18 4.78
N ASP A 53 -10.50 -2.56 3.91
CA ASP A 53 -11.07 -1.23 4.16
C ASP A 53 -12.02 -1.24 5.38
N GLU A 54 -12.82 -2.29 5.58
CA GLU A 54 -13.63 -2.50 6.79
C GLU A 54 -12.78 -2.63 8.06
N VAL A 55 -11.62 -3.30 7.99
CA VAL A 55 -10.67 -3.40 9.11
C VAL A 55 -10.10 -2.03 9.47
N ILE A 56 -9.65 -1.26 8.48
CA ILE A 56 -9.11 0.08 8.75
C ILE A 56 -10.18 1.03 9.27
N ALA A 57 -11.43 0.87 8.83
CA ALA A 57 -12.57 1.62 9.35
C ALA A 57 -12.99 1.20 10.78
N GLY A 58 -12.38 0.16 11.35
CA GLY A 58 -12.71 -0.37 12.67
C GLY A 58 -14.02 -1.15 12.74
N LYS A 59 -14.66 -1.42 11.58
CA LYS A 59 -15.89 -2.22 11.49
C LYS A 59 -15.60 -3.70 11.74
N VAL A 60 -14.45 -4.17 11.28
CA VAL A 60 -13.95 -5.53 11.50
C VAL A 60 -12.69 -5.45 12.35
N LYS A 61 -12.70 -6.08 13.53
CA LYS A 61 -11.53 -6.08 14.43
C LYS A 61 -10.49 -7.14 14.02
N ASN A 62 -10.96 -8.30 13.61
CA ASN A 62 -10.14 -9.45 13.25
C ASN A 62 -10.62 -10.00 11.89
N LEU A 63 -9.71 -10.12 10.94
CA LEU A 63 -9.99 -10.61 9.60
C LEU A 63 -9.09 -11.81 9.30
N VAL A 64 -9.69 -12.93 8.87
CA VAL A 64 -8.98 -14.10 8.37
C VAL A 64 -9.27 -14.23 6.88
N ILE A 65 -8.22 -14.34 6.07
CA ILE A 65 -8.31 -14.46 4.60
C ILE A 65 -7.75 -15.81 4.20
N ASN A 66 -8.61 -16.73 3.75
CA ASN A 66 -8.21 -18.04 3.25
C ASN A 66 -8.31 -18.07 1.71
N VAL A 67 -7.16 -18.14 1.04
CA VAL A 67 -7.04 -18.10 -0.42
C VAL A 67 -5.86 -18.94 -0.89
N PRO A 68 -5.89 -19.48 -2.12
CA PRO A 68 -4.78 -20.27 -2.66
C PRO A 68 -3.49 -19.44 -2.81
N PRO A 69 -2.33 -20.12 -2.92
CA PRO A 69 -1.07 -19.47 -3.32
C PRO A 69 -1.22 -18.72 -4.65
N GLY A 70 -0.46 -17.64 -4.83
CA GLY A 70 -0.51 -16.83 -6.07
C GLY A 70 -1.73 -15.91 -6.18
N SER A 71 -2.62 -15.87 -5.20
CA SER A 71 -3.83 -15.01 -5.17
C SER A 71 -3.58 -13.50 -4.99
N GLY A 72 -2.33 -13.04 -5.05
CA GLY A 72 -1.99 -11.62 -4.85
C GLY A 72 -2.17 -11.09 -3.42
N LYS A 73 -2.57 -11.94 -2.45
CA LYS A 73 -2.80 -11.52 -1.05
C LYS A 73 -1.61 -10.81 -0.41
N THR A 74 -0.38 -11.27 -0.70
CA THR A 74 0.84 -10.69 -0.10
C THR A 74 1.04 -9.25 -0.57
N GLU A 75 0.77 -8.97 -1.85
CA GLU A 75 0.83 -7.60 -2.38
C GLU A 75 -0.22 -6.70 -1.70
N LEU A 76 -1.46 -7.18 -1.56
CA LEU A 76 -2.52 -6.44 -0.86
C LEU A 76 -2.14 -6.13 0.59
N LEU A 77 -1.60 -7.11 1.35
CA LEU A 77 -1.22 -6.90 2.75
C LEU A 77 0.06 -6.08 2.92
N THR A 78 1.02 -6.17 1.99
CA THR A 78 2.22 -5.33 2.02
C THR A 78 1.87 -3.86 1.85
N ASN A 79 0.96 -3.56 0.92
CA ASN A 79 0.46 -2.20 0.69
C ASN A 79 -0.36 -1.65 1.87
N LEU A 80 -0.95 -2.51 2.71
CA LEU A 80 -1.67 -2.08 3.91
C LEU A 80 -0.75 -1.33 4.89
N ILE A 81 0.50 -1.79 5.03
CA ILE A 81 1.50 -1.16 5.90
C ILE A 81 1.79 0.27 5.41
N ALA A 82 2.12 0.42 4.13
CA ALA A 82 2.43 1.72 3.54
C ALA A 82 1.22 2.66 3.55
N ARG A 83 0.02 2.16 3.22
CA ARG A 83 -1.23 2.93 3.26
C ARG A 83 -1.60 3.34 4.68
N GLY A 84 -1.35 2.48 5.67
CA GLY A 84 -1.54 2.81 7.08
C GLY A 84 -0.69 4.00 7.51
N ILE A 85 0.59 4.00 7.12
CA ILE A 85 1.52 5.12 7.37
C ILE A 85 1.05 6.39 6.64
N ALA A 86 0.56 6.28 5.41
CA ALA A 86 -0.01 7.41 4.66
C ALA A 86 -1.18 8.07 5.40
N ARG A 87 -2.07 7.26 5.99
CA ARG A 87 -3.24 7.74 6.75
C ARG A 87 -2.88 8.24 8.14
N ASN A 88 -1.92 7.59 8.80
CA ASN A 88 -1.46 7.93 10.12
C ASN A 88 0.02 7.57 10.26
N ALA A 89 0.90 8.56 10.24
CA ALA A 89 2.34 8.35 10.37
C ALA A 89 2.78 7.74 11.71
N ARG A 90 1.90 7.75 12.74
CA ARG A 90 2.13 7.12 14.04
C ARG A 90 1.63 5.67 14.13
N SER A 91 1.04 5.14 13.06
CA SER A 91 0.59 3.75 13.02
C SER A 91 1.77 2.78 13.14
N ARG A 92 1.53 1.63 13.78
CA ARG A 92 2.53 0.58 13.99
C ARG A 92 2.00 -0.72 13.39
N PHE A 93 2.83 -1.35 12.58
CA PHE A 93 2.51 -2.62 11.93
C PHE A 93 3.52 -3.67 12.36
N LEU A 94 3.02 -4.87 12.69
CA LEU A 94 3.84 -6.05 12.92
C LEU A 94 3.46 -7.09 11.87
N TYR A 95 4.39 -7.39 10.98
CA TYR A 95 4.23 -8.45 9.99
C TYR A 95 4.97 -9.70 10.46
N LEU A 96 4.26 -10.83 10.53
CA LEU A 96 4.79 -12.10 10.99
C LEU A 96 4.63 -13.15 9.89
N SER A 97 5.66 -13.96 9.71
CA SER A 97 5.66 -15.09 8.78
C SER A 97 6.64 -16.14 9.29
N PHE A 98 6.42 -17.40 8.92
CA PHE A 98 7.33 -18.50 9.23
C PHE A 98 8.72 -18.28 8.60
N SER A 99 8.77 -17.77 7.36
CA SER A 99 10.02 -17.45 6.68
C SER A 99 10.48 -16.04 7.07
N GLN A 100 11.70 -15.96 7.62
CA GLN A 100 12.36 -14.71 7.97
C GLN A 100 12.64 -13.85 6.74
N SER A 101 13.12 -14.44 5.65
CA SER A 101 13.35 -13.72 4.39
C SER A 101 12.06 -13.09 3.86
N LEU A 102 10.93 -13.79 3.97
CA LEU A 102 9.64 -13.22 3.56
C LEU A 102 9.22 -12.01 4.43
N VAL A 103 9.53 -12.03 5.74
CA VAL A 103 9.28 -10.88 6.63
C VAL A 103 10.14 -9.68 6.22
N GLU A 104 11.42 -9.93 5.95
CA GLU A 104 12.38 -8.90 5.53
C GLU A 104 11.98 -8.28 4.20
N ASP A 105 11.61 -9.10 3.21
CA ASP A 105 11.18 -8.65 1.88
C ASP A 105 9.93 -7.78 1.95
N VAL A 106 8.90 -8.20 2.68
CA VAL A 106 7.65 -7.42 2.85
C VAL A 106 7.94 -6.10 3.57
N SER A 107 8.76 -6.14 4.62
CA SER A 107 9.12 -4.94 5.39
C SER A 107 9.94 -3.95 4.57
N ALA A 108 10.93 -4.44 3.81
CA ALA A 108 11.74 -3.64 2.90
C ALA A 108 10.86 -3.04 1.79
N THR A 109 9.95 -3.84 1.24
CA THR A 109 9.01 -3.40 0.20
C THR A 109 8.10 -2.28 0.70
N ALA A 110 7.46 -2.45 1.86
CA ALA A 110 6.63 -1.41 2.46
C ALA A 110 7.45 -0.13 2.72
N ARG A 111 8.66 -0.27 3.27
CA ARG A 111 9.58 0.85 3.49
C ARG A 111 9.94 1.57 2.18
N ASN A 112 10.21 0.83 1.12
CA ASN A 112 10.55 1.38 -0.19
C ASN A 112 9.36 2.12 -0.82
N ILE A 113 8.13 1.62 -0.67
CA ILE A 113 6.93 2.36 -1.07
C ILE A 113 6.88 3.71 -0.35
N VAL A 114 6.99 3.73 0.98
CA VAL A 114 6.89 4.98 1.76
C VAL A 114 8.03 5.96 1.40
N LYS A 115 9.23 5.46 1.08
CA LYS A 115 10.37 6.30 0.65
C LYS A 115 10.28 6.78 -0.80
N SER A 116 9.42 6.19 -1.64
CA SER A 116 9.34 6.54 -3.06
C SER A 116 8.88 7.99 -3.27
N GLU A 117 9.34 8.60 -4.37
CA GLU A 117 8.92 9.95 -4.75
C GLU A 117 7.40 10.03 -4.96
N ASP A 118 6.81 9.01 -5.59
CA ASP A 118 5.36 8.91 -5.80
C ASP A 118 4.56 8.97 -4.50
N PHE A 119 5.08 8.34 -3.44
CA PHE A 119 4.45 8.37 -2.12
C PHE A 119 4.68 9.71 -1.43
N GLN A 120 5.92 10.20 -1.41
CA GLN A 120 6.30 11.44 -0.73
C GLN A 120 5.63 12.68 -1.33
N ASN A 121 5.36 12.66 -2.65
CA ASN A 121 4.60 13.70 -3.34
C ASN A 121 3.13 13.79 -2.87
N LEU A 122 2.56 12.68 -2.38
CA LEU A 122 1.19 12.64 -1.86
C LEU A 122 1.15 12.84 -0.34
N TRP A 123 2.10 12.24 0.38
CA TRP A 123 2.23 12.32 1.83
C TRP A 123 3.69 12.56 2.24
N PRO A 124 4.06 13.79 2.60
CA PRO A 124 5.41 14.10 3.04
C PRO A 124 5.62 13.58 4.47
N VAL A 125 5.99 12.30 4.60
CA VAL A 125 6.21 11.63 5.88
C VAL A 125 7.71 11.47 6.11
N LYS A 126 8.20 11.99 7.24
CA LYS A 126 9.59 11.78 7.68
C LYS A 126 9.71 10.38 8.30
N ILE A 127 10.46 9.50 7.65
CA ILE A 127 10.82 8.20 8.19
C ILE A 127 12.22 8.32 8.80
N SER A 128 12.44 7.72 9.98
CA SER A 128 13.78 7.62 10.57
C SER A 128 14.73 6.90 9.62
N THR A 129 15.88 7.51 9.34
CA THR A 129 16.93 6.96 8.48
C THR A 129 17.92 6.09 9.25
N SER A 130 17.95 6.19 10.59
CA SER A 130 18.72 5.33 11.47
C SER A 130 18.11 3.93 11.51
N THR A 131 18.90 2.94 11.08
CA THR A 131 18.68 1.52 11.37
C THR A 131 19.56 1.18 12.56
#